data_AF-A0AAV7JNY6-F1
#
_entry.id   AF-A0AAV7JNY6-F1
#
_cell.length_a   1.000
_cell.length_b   1.000
_cell.length_c   1.000
_cell.angle_alpha   90.00
_cell.angle_beta   90.00
_cell.angle_gamma   90.00
#
_symmetry.space_group_name_H-M   'P 1'
#
loop_
_entity.id
_entity.type
_entity.pdbx_description
1 polymer ?
#
loop_
_entity_poly.entity_id
_entity_poly.type
_entity_poly.pdbx_seq_one_letter_code
_entity_poly.pdbx_strand_id
1 'polypeptide(L)'
;MAICLCFVILAYYQLYDLSRTLIDFLLRPLVVLLFLMMTKVNWNGKKIVEMEYQKIDTESEFEDSSCKTRVTVHQQFNQSELNDLVRDLDLLKQAAELLASTLKEKQEQHDDIRIVVDLLGYHDHNWIICVDLKMVSYLLGQQKGYTKFPCYLCMWDSRAREKHWTHKEWPSRETFQAGMPNVTHDPIVSRDKIVFPPLHIKLGLMKLFVKAINPDNESFHHLVYTFPALSYDKIKAGVFDGPQIRTLIRDKNFIQKMNVREKAAWLSFVDVIQNFLGNRKAPNYEMLVSKMLSGFRDLGCNMCIKVHFLYSHLDKFPENLGAVSDEQGERFHQDLITAEERYQGRWDRHMMADYC
;
A
#
# COMPACT_ATOMS: atom_id res chain seq x y z
N MET A 1 2.74 2.98 -3.62
CA MET A 1 3.88 3.94 -3.57
C MET A 1 3.37 5.32 -3.90
N ALA A 2 2.90 6.06 -2.92
CA ALA A 2 2.16 7.29 -3.20
C ALA A 2 2.42 8.38 -2.17
N ILE A 3 3.10 8.03 -1.07
CA ILE A 3 3.36 9.01 -0.04
C ILE A 3 4.66 9.79 -0.23
N CYS A 4 5.63 9.29 -1.00
CA CYS A 4 6.80 10.11 -1.31
C CYS A 4 6.45 11.32 -2.21
N LEU A 5 5.36 11.29 -3.00
CA LEU A 5 4.99 12.41 -3.86
C LEU A 5 4.06 13.44 -3.19
N CYS A 6 3.31 13.05 -2.14
CA CYS A 6 2.57 14.03 -1.32
C CYS A 6 3.53 14.98 -0.58
N PHE A 7 4.73 14.52 -0.22
CA PHE A 7 5.80 15.39 0.30
C PHE A 7 6.32 16.38 -0.73
N VAL A 8 6.46 15.95 -1.99
CA VAL A 8 6.87 16.80 -3.11
C VAL A 8 5.86 17.91 -3.35
N ILE A 9 4.54 17.65 -3.28
CA ILE A 9 3.50 18.66 -3.52
C ILE A 9 3.28 19.59 -2.30
N LEU A 10 3.35 19.09 -1.06
CA LEU A 10 3.25 19.98 0.12
C LEU A 10 4.52 20.84 0.30
N ALA A 11 5.70 20.30 -0.02
CA ALA A 11 6.91 21.09 -0.17
C ALA A 11 6.75 22.13 -1.29
N TYR A 12 6.14 21.77 -2.44
CA TYR A 12 5.86 22.70 -3.54
C TYR A 12 5.01 23.91 -3.10
N TYR A 13 4.01 23.72 -2.24
CA TYR A 13 3.16 24.82 -1.73
C TYR A 13 3.77 25.62 -0.57
N GLN A 14 4.67 25.04 0.24
CA GLN A 14 5.39 25.75 1.31
C GLN A 14 6.68 26.43 0.84
N LEU A 15 7.23 26.04 -0.32
CA LEU A 15 8.46 26.59 -0.92
C LEU A 15 8.19 27.66 -1.99
N TYR A 16 6.97 28.22 -2.05
CA TYR A 16 6.58 29.26 -3.03
C TYR A 16 7.39 30.57 -2.92
N ASP A 17 8.32 30.65 -1.95
CA ASP A 17 9.22 31.78 -1.70
C ASP A 17 10.71 31.48 -2.01
N LEU A 18 11.03 30.30 -2.56
CA LEU A 18 12.41 29.90 -2.92
C LEU A 18 12.65 29.92 -4.43
N SER A 19 13.86 30.34 -4.82
CA SER A 19 14.23 30.57 -6.22
C SER A 19 14.11 29.30 -7.08
N ARG A 20 13.67 29.46 -8.35
CA ARG A 20 13.52 28.37 -9.34
C ARG A 20 14.70 27.39 -9.42
N THR A 21 15.92 27.86 -9.16
CA THR A 21 17.14 27.05 -9.12
C THR A 21 17.20 26.01 -7.99
N LEU A 22 16.54 26.26 -6.84
CA LEU A 22 16.48 25.30 -5.72
C LEU A 22 15.43 24.21 -5.98
N ILE A 23 14.35 24.57 -6.68
CA ILE A 23 13.30 23.65 -7.13
C ILE A 23 13.88 22.63 -8.12
N ASP A 24 14.67 23.08 -9.10
CA ASP A 24 15.30 22.19 -10.08
C ASP A 24 16.38 21.27 -9.47
N PHE A 25 17.05 21.68 -8.39
CA PHE A 25 18.11 20.88 -7.75
C PHE A 25 17.58 19.83 -6.76
N LEU A 26 16.42 20.09 -6.11
CA LEU A 26 15.84 19.20 -5.10
C LEU A 26 14.68 18.33 -5.63
N LEU A 27 13.81 18.87 -6.49
CA LEU A 27 12.58 18.18 -6.89
C LEU A 27 12.75 17.26 -8.11
N ARG A 28 13.69 17.54 -9.02
CA ARG A 28 13.95 16.70 -10.21
C ARG A 28 14.51 15.32 -9.87
N PRO A 29 15.54 15.19 -9.01
CA PRO A 29 16.01 13.88 -8.58
C PRO A 29 14.88 13.13 -7.85
N LEU A 30 14.02 13.83 -7.11
CA LEU A 30 12.94 13.19 -6.36
C LEU A 30 11.84 12.61 -7.23
N VAL A 31 11.42 13.34 -8.26
CA VAL A 31 10.37 12.89 -9.19
C VAL A 31 10.85 11.68 -10.00
N VAL A 32 12.11 11.68 -10.43
CA VAL A 32 12.66 10.59 -11.24
C VAL A 32 13.07 9.37 -10.39
N LEU A 33 13.42 9.55 -9.11
CA LEU A 33 13.76 8.44 -8.20
C LEU A 33 12.49 7.76 -7.69
N LEU A 34 11.40 8.52 -7.52
CA LEU A 34 10.05 7.98 -7.39
C LEU A 34 9.68 7.14 -8.63
N PHE A 35 9.95 7.62 -9.84
CA PHE A 35 9.61 6.95 -11.10
C PHE A 35 10.22 5.54 -11.24
N LEU A 36 11.44 5.32 -10.74
CA LEU A 36 12.05 3.98 -10.71
C LEU A 36 11.45 3.03 -9.71
N MET A 37 11.18 3.52 -8.50
CA MET A 37 10.69 2.64 -7.45
C MET A 37 9.31 2.08 -7.83
N MET A 38 8.52 2.83 -8.62
CA MET A 38 7.15 2.49 -8.97
C MET A 38 6.98 1.56 -10.18
N THR A 39 8.03 1.34 -10.99
CA THR A 39 7.87 0.70 -12.29
C THR A 39 8.41 -0.74 -12.32
N LYS A 40 7.52 -1.72 -12.09
CA LYS A 40 7.57 -2.97 -12.90
C LYS A 40 7.02 -2.66 -14.29
N VAL A 41 7.69 -1.78 -15.02
CA VAL A 41 7.42 -1.50 -16.43
C VAL A 41 8.33 -2.39 -17.28
N ASN A 42 7.70 -3.06 -18.24
CA ASN A 42 8.37 -3.90 -19.23
C ASN A 42 8.82 -3.03 -20.41
N TRP A 43 10.09 -2.65 -20.41
CA TRP A 43 10.73 -1.87 -21.47
C TRP A 43 11.07 -2.73 -22.69
N ASN A 44 10.05 -3.18 -23.42
CA ASN A 44 10.26 -3.74 -24.75
C ASN A 44 9.08 -3.41 -25.67
N GLY A 45 9.34 -2.51 -26.63
CA GLY A 45 8.46 -2.20 -27.75
C GLY A 45 8.33 -3.37 -28.74
N LYS A 46 7.71 -4.48 -28.31
CA LYS A 46 7.21 -5.52 -29.21
C LYS A 46 5.69 -5.50 -29.20
N LYS A 47 5.12 -5.43 -30.42
CA LYS A 47 3.69 -5.47 -30.74
C LYS A 47 2.90 -6.36 -29.76
N ILE A 48 1.89 -5.74 -29.17
CA ILE A 48 0.82 -6.37 -28.41
C ILE A 48 0.08 -7.31 -29.37
N VAL A 49 0.36 -8.60 -29.29
CA VAL A 49 -0.60 -9.64 -29.64
C VAL A 49 -1.17 -10.10 -28.31
N GLU A 50 -2.47 -9.87 -28.14
CA GLU A 50 -3.37 -10.38 -27.09
C GLU A 50 -2.68 -11.27 -26.04
N MET A 51 -2.12 -10.63 -25.01
CA MET A 51 -1.83 -11.28 -23.74
C MET A 51 -2.56 -10.46 -22.68
N GLU A 52 -3.61 -11.06 -22.13
CA GLU A 52 -4.31 -10.56 -20.95
C GLU A 52 -3.29 -10.03 -19.93
N TYR A 53 -3.44 -8.76 -19.57
CA TYR A 53 -2.66 -8.11 -18.54
C TYR A 53 -3.01 -8.78 -17.20
N GLN A 54 -2.33 -9.88 -16.89
CA GLN A 54 -2.35 -10.47 -15.56
C GLN A 54 -1.67 -9.46 -14.63
N LYS A 55 -2.50 -8.61 -14.02
CA LYS A 55 -2.18 -7.84 -12.83
C LYS A 55 -1.83 -8.84 -11.72
N ILE A 56 -0.58 -9.29 -11.67
CA ILE A 56 -0.04 -10.00 -10.51
C ILE A 56 0.24 -8.92 -9.47
N ASP A 57 -0.85 -8.49 -8.81
CA ASP A 57 -0.80 -7.74 -7.57
C ASP A 57 0.00 -8.58 -6.57
N THR A 58 1.28 -8.26 -6.42
CA THR A 58 2.20 -8.92 -5.47
C THR A 58 1.98 -8.39 -4.05
N GLU A 59 0.73 -8.07 -3.69
CA GLU A 59 0.29 -7.87 -2.29
C GLU A 59 0.06 -9.23 -1.57
N SER A 60 0.47 -10.35 -2.19
CA SER A 60 0.32 -11.70 -1.68
C SER A 60 1.57 -12.22 -0.98
N GLU A 61 1.90 -11.71 0.21
CA GLU A 61 2.74 -12.48 1.15
C GLU A 61 2.18 -12.51 2.58
N PHE A 62 0.85 -12.35 2.73
CA PHE A 62 0.12 -12.68 3.98
C PHE A 62 -1.19 -13.50 3.73
N GLU A 63 -1.17 -14.48 2.83
CA GLU A 63 -2.10 -15.65 2.76
C GLU A 63 -1.58 -17.08 3.13
N ASP A 64 -2.47 -17.79 3.79
CA ASP A 64 -2.35 -19.15 4.33
C ASP A 64 -1.98 -20.24 3.31
N SER A 65 -1.36 -21.30 3.84
CA SER A 65 -0.73 -22.45 3.20
C SER A 65 -1.61 -23.25 2.21
N SER A 66 -1.13 -23.37 0.96
CA SER A 66 -1.25 -24.58 0.13
C SER A 66 -0.11 -24.56 -0.90
N CYS A 67 0.77 -25.56 -0.81
CA CYS A 67 2.00 -25.75 -1.56
C CYS A 67 1.96 -25.32 -3.03
N LYS A 68 2.86 -24.41 -3.43
CA LYS A 68 3.52 -24.34 -4.75
C LYS A 68 4.73 -23.41 -4.66
N THR A 69 5.93 -23.99 -4.71
CA THR A 69 7.20 -23.28 -4.89
C THR A 69 7.15 -22.50 -6.21
N ARG A 70 6.93 -21.19 -6.17
CA ARG A 70 7.15 -20.31 -7.33
C ARG A 70 8.61 -19.85 -7.29
N VAL A 71 9.39 -20.33 -8.25
CA VAL A 71 10.72 -19.78 -8.56
C VAL A 71 10.48 -18.40 -9.17
N THR A 72 10.80 -17.33 -8.44
CA THR A 72 10.85 -15.96 -8.97
C THR A 72 12.10 -15.79 -9.82
N VAL A 73 11.92 -15.54 -11.11
CA VAL A 73 13.02 -15.14 -12.01
C VAL A 73 13.24 -13.64 -11.83
N HIS A 74 14.44 -13.26 -11.36
CA HIS A 74 14.82 -11.86 -11.13
C HIS A 74 15.11 -11.16 -12.48
N GLN A 75 14.49 -10.00 -12.72
CA GLN A 75 14.69 -9.20 -13.93
C GLN A 75 15.64 -8.03 -13.62
N GLN A 76 16.70 -7.87 -14.41
CA GLN A 76 17.72 -6.82 -14.24
C GLN A 76 17.42 -5.59 -15.11
N PHE A 77 17.93 -4.43 -14.73
CA PHE A 77 17.95 -3.24 -15.59
C PHE A 77 19.00 -3.38 -16.69
N ASN A 78 18.68 -2.92 -17.89
CA ASN A 78 19.64 -2.82 -18.99
C ASN A 78 20.34 -1.44 -18.99
N GLN A 79 21.45 -1.33 -19.71
CA GLN A 79 22.29 -0.12 -19.70
C GLN A 79 21.56 1.14 -20.23
N SER A 80 20.58 0.97 -21.13
CA SER A 80 19.77 2.10 -21.62
C SER A 80 18.86 2.62 -20.51
N GLU A 81 18.11 1.73 -19.85
CA GLU A 81 17.22 2.08 -18.73
C GLU A 81 17.99 2.81 -17.63
N LEU A 82 19.23 2.39 -17.35
CA LEU A 82 20.09 2.99 -16.34
C LEU A 82 20.66 4.36 -16.76
N ASN A 83 21.02 4.52 -18.03
CA ASN A 83 21.52 5.80 -18.55
C ASN A 83 20.40 6.85 -18.65
N ASP A 84 19.20 6.43 -19.03
CA ASP A 84 18.01 7.28 -19.06
C ASP A 84 17.70 7.78 -17.66
N LEU A 85 17.75 6.88 -16.68
CA LEU A 85 17.56 7.22 -15.29
C LEU A 85 18.56 8.24 -14.74
N VAL A 86 19.86 8.02 -14.97
CA VAL A 86 20.92 8.92 -14.51
C VAL A 86 20.74 10.32 -15.11
N ARG A 87 20.34 10.39 -16.38
CA ARG A 87 20.07 11.64 -17.10
C ARG A 87 18.83 12.34 -16.56
N ASP A 88 17.76 11.59 -16.30
CA ASP A 88 16.48 12.16 -15.89
C ASP A 88 16.55 12.69 -14.44
N LEU A 89 17.33 12.03 -13.57
CA LEU A 89 17.59 12.44 -12.19
C LEU A 89 18.60 13.59 -12.03
N ASP A 90 19.30 13.96 -13.11
CA ASP A 90 20.45 14.87 -13.09
C ASP A 90 21.51 14.51 -12.01
N LEU A 91 21.79 13.20 -11.86
CA LEU A 91 22.73 12.74 -10.84
C LEU A 91 24.17 13.09 -11.19
N LEU A 92 24.84 13.70 -10.23
CA LEU A 92 26.28 13.79 -10.18
C LEU A 92 26.93 12.41 -10.29
N LYS A 93 28.03 12.34 -11.05
CA LYS A 93 28.65 11.08 -11.53
C LYS A 93 28.83 10.01 -10.45
N GLN A 94 29.22 10.39 -9.25
CA GLN A 94 29.39 9.46 -8.12
C GLN A 94 28.06 8.86 -7.63
N ALA A 95 26.98 9.65 -7.58
CA ALA A 95 25.65 9.17 -7.23
C ALA A 95 25.06 8.30 -8.33
N ALA A 96 25.32 8.65 -9.60
CA ALA A 96 24.94 7.83 -10.76
C ALA A 96 25.64 6.47 -10.74
N GLU A 97 26.94 6.43 -10.48
CA GLU A 97 27.73 5.20 -10.35
C GLU A 97 27.27 4.34 -9.17
N LEU A 98 26.94 4.96 -8.04
CA LEU A 98 26.37 4.28 -6.88
C LEU A 98 25.00 3.67 -7.21
N LEU A 99 24.07 4.47 -7.75
CA LEU A 99 22.74 4.03 -8.14
C LEU A 99 22.78 2.88 -9.16
N ALA A 100 23.65 3.00 -10.17
CA ALA A 100 23.91 1.98 -11.17
C ALA A 100 24.47 0.68 -10.60
N SER A 101 25.27 0.76 -9.55
CA SER A 101 25.83 -0.41 -8.88
C SER A 101 24.81 -1.15 -8.01
N THR A 102 23.86 -0.42 -7.42
CA THR A 102 22.85 -0.93 -6.47
C THR A 102 21.60 -1.46 -7.17
N LEU A 103 21.07 -0.77 -8.18
CA LEU A 103 19.86 -1.14 -8.91
C LEU A 103 20.08 -2.20 -10.01
N LYS A 104 20.91 -3.21 -9.76
CA LYS A 104 21.13 -4.30 -10.74
C LYS A 104 19.89 -5.17 -10.94
N GLU A 105 18.97 -5.21 -9.97
CA GLU A 105 17.73 -5.99 -10.02
C GLU A 105 16.51 -5.08 -9.84
N LYS A 106 15.40 -5.38 -10.53
CA LYS A 106 14.09 -4.72 -10.35
C LYS A 106 13.43 -5.14 -9.03
N GLN A 107 14.13 -4.96 -7.93
CA GLN A 107 13.66 -5.28 -6.59
C GLN A 107 14.08 -4.16 -5.64
N GLU A 108 13.10 -3.46 -5.06
CA GLU A 108 13.33 -2.54 -3.95
C GLU A 108 14.04 -3.29 -2.80
N GLN A 109 15.25 -2.89 -2.45
CA GLN A 109 15.98 -3.35 -1.26
C GLN A 109 15.98 -2.28 -0.17
N HIS A 110 16.27 -2.69 1.06
CA HIS A 110 16.38 -1.77 2.21
C HIS A 110 17.36 -0.63 1.94
N ASP A 111 18.52 -0.95 1.35
CA ASP A 111 19.57 0.03 1.10
C ASP A 111 19.20 1.03 -0.02
N ASP A 112 18.40 0.60 -1.00
CA ASP A 112 17.86 1.53 -2.02
C ASP A 112 16.96 2.57 -1.37
N ILE A 113 16.07 2.16 -0.46
CA ILE A 113 15.19 3.09 0.26
C ILE A 113 16.01 4.04 1.14
N ARG A 114 17.09 3.55 1.76
CA ARG A 114 17.98 4.40 2.57
C ARG A 114 18.63 5.51 1.75
N ILE A 115 19.16 5.17 0.56
CA ILE A 115 19.74 6.15 -0.36
C ILE A 115 18.72 7.24 -0.71
N VAL A 116 17.47 6.87 -1.01
CA VAL A 116 16.39 7.84 -1.30
C VAL A 116 16.15 8.77 -0.11
N VAL A 117 16.05 8.22 1.10
CA VAL A 117 15.76 8.99 2.33
C VAL A 117 16.90 9.94 2.67
N ASP A 118 18.15 9.53 2.41
CA ASP A 118 19.33 10.39 2.60
C ASP A 118 19.39 11.51 1.55
N LEU A 119 19.13 11.20 0.27
CA LEU A 119 19.06 12.20 -0.81
C LEU A 119 17.94 13.24 -0.60
N LEU A 120 16.86 12.82 0.06
CA LEU A 120 15.77 13.68 0.49
C LEU A 120 16.17 14.70 1.56
N GLY A 121 17.30 14.50 2.26
CA GLY A 121 17.60 15.23 3.48
C GLY A 121 16.51 15.02 4.53
N TYR A 122 15.86 13.85 4.57
CA TYR A 122 14.66 13.63 5.40
C TYR A 122 14.90 13.99 6.87
N HIS A 123 16.09 13.71 7.39
CA HIS A 123 16.46 13.97 8.78
C HIS A 123 16.45 15.47 9.14
N ASP A 124 16.60 16.37 8.17
CA ASP A 124 16.52 17.82 8.39
C ASP A 124 15.07 18.30 8.50
N HIS A 125 14.13 17.57 7.90
CA HIS A 125 12.73 17.95 7.80
C HIS A 125 11.81 17.21 8.78
N ASN A 126 12.14 15.95 9.09
CA ASN A 126 11.49 15.10 10.07
C ASN A 126 9.96 14.95 9.88
N TRP A 127 9.57 14.80 8.62
CA TRP A 127 8.20 14.72 8.14
C TRP A 127 7.44 13.45 8.57
N ILE A 128 6.10 13.53 8.57
CA ILE A 128 5.21 12.39 8.86
C ILE A 128 5.00 11.51 7.63
N ILE A 129 5.53 10.30 7.63
CA ILE A 129 5.46 9.38 6.51
C ILE A 129 4.19 8.53 6.62
N CYS A 130 3.17 8.83 5.82
CA CYS A 130 2.08 7.87 5.60
C CYS A 130 2.60 6.75 4.68
N VAL A 131 2.39 5.46 4.91
CA VAL A 131 2.90 4.41 3.97
C VAL A 131 2.18 3.09 4.15
N ASP A 132 2.03 2.33 3.07
CA ASP A 132 1.55 0.95 3.14
C ASP A 132 2.49 0.06 3.98
N LEU A 133 2.02 -1.12 4.41
CA LEU A 133 2.80 -2.01 5.29
C LEU A 133 4.09 -2.52 4.65
N LYS A 134 4.14 -2.63 3.32
CA LYS A 134 5.35 -3.07 2.62
C LYS A 134 6.43 -2.00 2.79
N MET A 135 6.08 -0.74 2.57
CA MET A 135 6.97 0.40 2.78
C MET A 135 7.36 0.61 4.25
N VAL A 136 6.44 0.40 5.18
CA VAL A 136 6.78 0.36 6.62
C VAL A 136 7.87 -0.67 6.91
N SER A 137 7.79 -1.84 6.29
CA SER A 137 8.78 -2.91 6.50
C SER A 137 10.16 -2.49 6.02
N TYR A 138 10.27 -1.77 4.89
CA TYR A 138 11.55 -1.21 4.46
C TYR A 138 12.07 -0.14 5.42
N LEU A 139 11.22 0.83 5.77
CA LEU A 139 11.62 1.97 6.60
C LEU A 139 12.04 1.58 8.02
N LEU A 140 11.48 0.49 8.54
CA LEU A 140 11.80 -0.04 9.87
C LEU A 140 12.70 -1.29 9.83
N GLY A 141 13.26 -1.63 8.66
CA GLY A 141 14.17 -2.77 8.51
C GLY A 141 13.55 -4.13 8.86
N GLN A 142 12.23 -4.28 8.72
CA GLN A 142 11.53 -5.53 9.01
C GLN A 142 11.55 -6.51 7.82
N GLN A 143 11.45 -7.81 8.13
CA GLN A 143 11.29 -8.82 7.09
C GLN A 143 9.91 -8.71 6.44
N LYS A 144 9.85 -9.01 5.15
CA LYS A 144 8.61 -9.09 4.38
C LYS A 144 8.00 -10.49 4.46
N GLY A 145 6.76 -10.58 4.02
CA GLY A 145 5.99 -11.81 3.98
C GLY A 145 5.63 -12.35 5.35
N TYR A 146 5.40 -13.67 5.42
CA TYR A 146 4.75 -14.37 6.54
C TYR A 146 5.57 -14.46 7.83
N THR A 147 5.74 -13.32 8.49
CA THR A 147 6.57 -13.23 9.68
C THR A 147 5.72 -13.45 10.94
N LYS A 148 6.36 -14.00 11.98
CA LYS A 148 5.70 -14.29 13.26
C LYS A 148 5.28 -13.01 14.01
N PHE A 149 6.10 -11.96 13.93
CA PHE A 149 5.89 -10.70 14.65
C PHE A 149 5.83 -9.49 13.69
N PRO A 150 4.80 -9.40 12.83
CA PRO A 150 4.72 -8.40 11.77
C PRO A 150 4.37 -7.00 12.27
N CYS A 151 3.76 -6.88 13.46
CA CYS A 151 3.42 -5.57 14.02
C CYS A 151 4.70 -4.81 14.43
N TYR A 152 4.77 -3.54 14.02
CA TYR A 152 5.87 -2.63 14.37
C TYR A 152 5.63 -1.91 15.72
N LEU A 153 4.44 -2.03 16.30
CA LEU A 153 4.12 -1.43 17.61
C LEU A 153 4.28 -2.43 18.75
N CYS A 154 3.96 -3.71 18.52
CA CYS A 154 3.98 -4.74 19.55
C CYS A 154 4.46 -6.09 19.01
N MET A 155 4.65 -7.05 19.91
CA MET A 155 5.05 -8.42 19.66
C MET A 155 3.83 -9.32 19.36
N TRP A 156 2.90 -8.84 18.52
CA TRP A 156 1.74 -9.61 18.06
C TRP A 156 2.18 -10.87 17.34
N ASP A 157 1.81 -12.04 17.87
CA ASP A 157 2.12 -13.33 17.26
C ASP A 157 1.07 -13.69 16.20
N SER A 158 1.43 -13.49 14.94
CA SER A 158 0.57 -13.78 13.78
C SER A 158 0.20 -15.26 13.66
N ARG A 159 0.94 -16.15 14.33
CA ARG A 159 0.72 -17.61 14.31
C ARG A 159 -0.20 -18.08 15.44
N ALA A 160 -0.44 -17.25 16.46
CA ALA A 160 -1.27 -17.59 17.62
C ALA A 160 -2.78 -17.36 17.36
N ARG A 161 -3.34 -18.01 16.32
CA ARG A 161 -4.72 -17.77 15.83
C ARG A 161 -5.80 -17.84 16.92
N GLU A 162 -5.69 -18.80 17.83
CA GLU A 162 -6.64 -18.98 18.95
C GLU A 162 -6.69 -17.79 19.92
N LYS A 163 -5.63 -16.97 19.95
CA LYS A 163 -5.52 -15.81 20.83
C LYS A 163 -5.95 -14.51 20.17
N HIS A 164 -6.06 -14.46 18.84
CA HIS A 164 -6.23 -13.21 18.10
C HIS A 164 -7.46 -12.41 18.52
N TRP A 165 -8.59 -13.09 18.76
CA TRP A 165 -9.85 -12.45 19.15
C TRP A 165 -10.08 -12.33 20.66
N THR A 166 -9.22 -12.94 21.47
CA THR A 166 -9.35 -12.99 22.94
C THR A 166 -8.27 -12.17 23.65
N HIS A 167 -7.13 -11.96 23.00
CA HIS A 167 -5.98 -11.25 23.55
C HIS A 167 -5.70 -9.96 22.78
N LYS A 168 -6.03 -8.84 23.42
CA LYS A 168 -5.89 -7.49 22.85
C LYS A 168 -4.50 -6.88 23.10
N GLU A 169 -3.95 -7.09 24.29
CA GLU A 169 -2.71 -6.44 24.73
C GLU A 169 -1.51 -7.36 24.53
N TRP A 170 -0.67 -7.05 23.53
CA TRP A 170 0.57 -7.78 23.26
C TRP A 170 1.76 -7.00 23.80
N PRO A 171 2.88 -7.67 24.17
CA PRO A 171 4.06 -6.98 24.68
C PRO A 171 4.53 -5.89 23.71
N SER A 172 4.86 -4.70 24.24
CA SER A 172 5.32 -3.59 23.41
C SER A 172 6.62 -3.95 22.69
N ARG A 173 6.80 -3.42 21.48
CA ARG A 173 8.07 -3.52 20.76
C ARG A 173 8.95 -2.34 21.18
N GLU A 174 9.97 -2.62 21.99
CA GLU A 174 10.83 -1.59 22.57
C GLU A 174 11.91 -1.10 21.60
N THR A 175 12.56 -2.00 20.88
CA THR A 175 13.69 -1.67 20.00
C THR A 175 13.54 -2.25 18.59
N PHE A 176 14.25 -1.63 17.65
CA PHE A 176 14.35 -2.01 16.24
C PHE A 176 15.80 -2.27 15.83
N GLN A 177 16.61 -2.80 16.74
CA GLN A 177 17.97 -3.16 16.39
C GLN A 177 17.98 -4.38 15.46
N ALA A 178 18.85 -4.38 14.45
CA ALA A 178 19.07 -5.52 13.59
C ALA A 178 19.33 -6.80 14.42
N GLY A 179 18.66 -7.89 14.07
CA GLY A 179 18.71 -9.17 14.80
C GLY A 179 17.58 -9.38 15.80
N MET A 180 16.81 -8.34 16.14
CA MET A 180 15.58 -8.49 16.93
C MET A 180 14.49 -9.24 16.14
N PRO A 181 13.47 -9.81 16.80
CA PRO A 181 12.46 -10.59 16.11
C PRO A 181 11.74 -9.77 15.02
N ASN A 182 11.80 -10.29 13.79
CA ASN A 182 11.30 -9.64 12.57
C ASN A 182 12.04 -8.34 12.17
N VAL A 183 13.28 -8.11 12.61
CA VAL A 183 14.09 -6.95 12.24
C VAL A 183 15.44 -7.44 11.67
N THR A 184 15.69 -7.17 10.39
CA THR A 184 16.94 -7.54 9.70
C THR A 184 17.91 -6.39 9.53
N HIS A 185 17.42 -5.16 9.53
CA HIS A 185 18.25 -3.96 9.36
C HIS A 185 17.82 -2.91 10.38
N ASP A 186 18.73 -2.00 10.70
CA ASP A 186 18.39 -0.85 11.54
C ASP A 186 17.44 0.10 10.79
N PRO A 187 16.46 0.71 11.50
CA PRO A 187 15.47 1.56 10.89
C PRO A 187 16.11 2.75 10.17
N ILE A 188 15.51 3.15 9.06
CA ILE A 188 15.90 4.33 8.29
C ILE A 188 15.27 5.58 8.91
N VAL A 189 14.05 5.46 9.43
CA VAL A 189 13.28 6.56 10.01
C VAL A 189 12.71 6.18 11.36
N SER A 190 12.35 7.17 12.16
CA SER A 190 11.74 6.90 13.46
C SER A 190 10.32 6.37 13.32
N ARG A 191 9.97 5.39 14.15
CA ARG A 191 8.64 4.74 14.16
C ARG A 191 7.50 5.71 14.42
N ASP A 192 7.70 6.74 15.25
CA ASP A 192 6.66 7.75 15.56
C ASP A 192 6.30 8.64 14.37
N LYS A 193 7.13 8.60 13.31
CA LYS A 193 6.88 9.33 12.07
C LYS A 193 6.02 8.56 11.08
N ILE A 194 5.71 7.30 11.35
CA ILE A 194 4.94 6.46 10.42
C ILE A 194 3.46 6.54 10.73
N VAL A 195 2.66 6.84 9.71
CA VAL A 195 1.20 6.79 9.74
C VAL A 195 0.71 5.68 8.82
N PHE A 196 -0.22 4.87 9.31
CA PHE A 196 -0.77 3.79 8.51
C PHE A 196 -2.01 4.26 7.71
N PRO A 197 -1.99 4.22 6.36
CA PRO A 197 -3.03 4.79 5.52
C PRO A 197 -4.38 4.06 5.64
N PRO A 198 -5.49 4.79 5.82
CA PRO A 198 -6.84 4.21 5.92
C PRO A 198 -7.31 3.50 4.65
N LEU A 199 -6.81 3.87 3.46
CA LEU A 199 -7.18 3.20 2.21
C LEU A 199 -6.85 1.70 2.26
N HIS A 200 -5.63 1.34 2.64
CA HIS A 200 -5.22 -0.06 2.68
C HIS A 200 -6.00 -0.85 3.73
N ILE A 201 -6.47 -0.21 4.80
CA ILE A 201 -7.36 -0.84 5.79
C ILE A 201 -8.69 -1.20 5.16
N LYS A 202 -9.33 -0.24 4.48
CA LYS A 202 -10.60 -0.45 3.77
C LYS A 202 -10.52 -1.61 2.78
N LEU A 203 -9.47 -1.65 1.95
CA LEU A 203 -9.24 -2.75 0.99
C LEU A 203 -9.03 -4.09 1.71
N GLY A 204 -8.26 -4.09 2.81
CA GLY A 204 -8.00 -5.29 3.60
C GLY A 204 -9.24 -5.85 4.31
N LEU A 205 -10.11 -4.97 4.79
CA LEU A 205 -11.38 -5.35 5.42
C LEU A 205 -12.35 -5.94 4.41
N MET A 206 -12.47 -5.33 3.22
CA MET A 206 -13.28 -5.88 2.12
C MET A 206 -12.80 -7.29 1.74
N LYS A 207 -11.49 -7.45 1.59
CA LYS A 207 -10.87 -8.74 1.28
C LYS A 207 -11.23 -9.80 2.31
N LEU A 208 -11.12 -9.48 3.60
CA LEU A 208 -11.47 -10.40 4.69
C LEU A 208 -12.95 -10.76 4.68
N PHE A 209 -13.82 -9.77 4.51
CA PHE A 209 -15.26 -9.98 4.45
C PHE A 209 -15.62 -10.98 3.34
N VAL A 210 -15.16 -10.76 2.10
CA VAL A 210 -15.49 -11.65 0.97
C VAL A 210 -14.89 -13.03 1.13
N LYS A 211 -13.66 -13.16 1.66
CA LYS A 211 -13.05 -14.47 1.91
C LYS A 211 -13.80 -15.31 2.95
N ALA A 212 -14.60 -14.67 3.82
CA ALA A 212 -15.41 -15.37 4.82
C ALA A 212 -16.82 -15.71 4.31
N ILE A 213 -17.25 -15.16 3.17
CA ILE A 213 -18.53 -15.52 2.53
C ILE A 213 -18.39 -16.90 1.88
N ASN A 214 -19.39 -17.76 2.07
CA ASN A 214 -19.45 -19.04 1.37
C ASN A 214 -19.74 -18.79 -0.13
N PRO A 215 -18.90 -19.33 -1.06
CA PRO A 215 -19.13 -19.18 -2.50
C PRO A 215 -20.48 -19.68 -3.03
N ASP A 216 -21.16 -20.57 -2.29
CA ASP A 216 -22.49 -21.09 -2.65
C ASP A 216 -23.65 -20.16 -2.20
N ASN A 217 -23.37 -19.10 -1.43
CA ASN A 217 -24.39 -18.18 -0.96
C ASN A 217 -24.82 -17.20 -2.07
N GLU A 218 -26.09 -16.80 -2.07
CA GLU A 218 -26.63 -15.82 -3.03
C GLU A 218 -25.85 -14.50 -3.04
N SER A 219 -25.33 -14.07 -1.89
CA SER A 219 -24.50 -12.88 -1.76
C SER A 219 -23.20 -12.99 -2.58
N PHE A 220 -22.56 -14.15 -2.61
CA PHE A 220 -21.35 -14.36 -3.41
C PHE A 220 -21.68 -14.41 -4.91
N HIS A 221 -22.75 -15.11 -5.30
CA HIS A 221 -23.22 -15.12 -6.69
C HIS A 221 -23.55 -13.70 -7.18
N HIS A 222 -24.13 -12.85 -6.31
CA HIS A 222 -24.39 -11.44 -6.61
C HIS A 222 -23.10 -10.65 -6.87
N LEU A 223 -22.01 -10.91 -6.14
CA LEU A 223 -20.71 -10.28 -6.40
C LEU A 223 -20.20 -10.63 -7.81
N VAL A 224 -20.27 -11.91 -8.19
CA VAL A 224 -19.86 -12.39 -9.53
C VAL A 224 -20.70 -11.75 -10.63
N TYR A 225 -22.01 -11.66 -10.43
CA TYR A 225 -22.92 -11.02 -11.37
C TYR A 225 -22.67 -9.50 -11.51
N THR A 226 -22.38 -8.81 -10.39
CA THR A 226 -22.20 -7.35 -10.36
C THR A 226 -20.92 -6.92 -11.08
N PHE A 227 -19.87 -7.75 -11.07
CA PHE A 227 -18.58 -7.43 -11.65
C PHE A 227 -18.14 -8.48 -12.69
N PRO A 228 -18.81 -8.55 -13.85
CA PRO A 228 -18.50 -9.54 -14.89
C PRO A 228 -17.09 -9.37 -15.48
N ALA A 229 -16.48 -8.19 -15.33
CA ALA A 229 -15.10 -7.92 -15.74
C ALA A 229 -14.04 -8.46 -14.75
N LEU A 230 -14.43 -8.85 -13.53
CA LEU A 230 -13.52 -9.50 -12.59
C LEU A 230 -13.62 -11.01 -12.73
N SER A 231 -12.47 -11.68 -12.73
CA SER A 231 -12.45 -13.14 -12.69
C SER A 231 -13.02 -13.66 -11.37
N TYR A 232 -13.58 -14.86 -11.40
CA TYR A 232 -14.08 -15.55 -10.22
C TYR A 232 -13.01 -15.64 -9.12
N ASP A 233 -11.76 -15.97 -9.47
CA ASP A 233 -10.66 -16.06 -8.51
C ASP A 233 -10.33 -14.71 -7.87
N LYS A 234 -10.42 -13.62 -8.62
CA LYS A 234 -10.19 -12.27 -8.10
C LYS A 234 -11.27 -11.87 -7.09
N ILE A 235 -12.53 -12.19 -7.38
CA ILE A 235 -13.67 -12.00 -6.47
C ILE A 235 -13.51 -12.88 -5.22
N LYS A 236 -13.22 -14.17 -5.39
CA LYS A 236 -13.01 -15.13 -4.30
C LYS A 236 -11.85 -14.73 -3.38
N ALA A 237 -10.79 -14.18 -3.96
CA ALA A 237 -9.66 -13.63 -3.22
C ALA A 237 -9.97 -12.30 -2.53
N GLY A 238 -11.16 -11.72 -2.75
CA GLY A 238 -11.58 -10.47 -2.15
C GLY A 238 -10.83 -9.25 -2.69
N VAL A 239 -10.35 -9.31 -3.94
CA VAL A 239 -9.56 -8.25 -4.56
C VAL A 239 -10.48 -7.27 -5.27
N PHE A 240 -10.76 -6.15 -4.60
CA PHE A 240 -11.60 -5.06 -5.09
C PHE A 240 -10.86 -3.73 -5.00
N ASP A 241 -11.15 -2.81 -5.92
CA ASP A 241 -10.68 -1.43 -5.85
C ASP A 241 -11.68 -0.51 -5.10
N GLY A 242 -11.25 0.73 -4.83
CA GLY A 242 -12.08 1.73 -4.16
C GLY A 242 -13.42 1.99 -4.86
N PRO A 243 -13.45 2.24 -6.18
CA PRO A 243 -14.70 2.35 -6.95
C PRO A 243 -15.65 1.16 -6.79
N GLN A 244 -15.19 -0.07 -6.92
CA GLN A 244 -16.01 -1.29 -6.81
C GLN A 244 -16.62 -1.43 -5.41
N ILE A 245 -15.85 -1.16 -4.35
CA ILE A 245 -16.36 -1.14 -2.98
C ILE A 245 -17.46 -0.09 -2.83
N ARG A 246 -17.26 1.12 -3.36
CA ARG A 246 -18.28 2.19 -3.33
C ARG A 246 -19.56 1.79 -4.08
N THR A 247 -19.45 1.04 -5.18
CA THR A 247 -20.60 0.48 -5.89
C THR A 247 -21.39 -0.47 -5.00
N LEU A 248 -20.72 -1.43 -4.35
CA LEU A 248 -21.38 -2.38 -3.44
C LEU A 248 -22.03 -1.71 -2.23
N ILE A 249 -21.40 -0.68 -1.65
CA ILE A 249 -21.98 0.07 -0.51
C ILE A 249 -23.34 0.70 -0.88
N ARG A 250 -23.51 1.11 -2.14
CA ARG A 250 -24.75 1.74 -2.63
C ARG A 250 -25.78 0.72 -3.10
N ASP A 251 -25.37 -0.52 -3.33
CA ASP A 251 -26.23 -1.57 -3.86
C ASP A 251 -27.13 -2.16 -2.76
N LYS A 252 -28.39 -1.72 -2.77
CA LYS A 252 -29.41 -2.24 -1.84
C LYS A 252 -29.78 -3.69 -2.12
N ASN A 253 -29.62 -4.16 -3.37
CA ASN A 253 -29.93 -5.54 -3.74
C ASN A 253 -28.89 -6.48 -3.14
N PHE A 254 -27.62 -6.09 -3.11
CA PHE A 254 -26.56 -6.87 -2.46
C PHE A 254 -26.90 -7.20 -1.00
N ILE A 255 -27.41 -6.23 -0.25
CA ILE A 255 -27.83 -6.41 1.16
C ILE A 255 -28.98 -7.42 1.30
N GLN A 256 -29.87 -7.51 0.31
CA GLN A 256 -30.99 -8.46 0.31
C GLN A 256 -30.54 -9.89 0.03
N LYS A 257 -29.39 -10.07 -0.63
CA LYS A 257 -28.81 -11.38 -0.94
C LYS A 257 -28.01 -11.99 0.22
N MET A 258 -27.73 -11.21 1.25
CA MET A 258 -26.96 -11.65 2.41
C MET A 258 -27.82 -12.41 3.42
N ASN A 259 -27.22 -13.44 4.03
CA ASN A 259 -27.79 -14.03 5.24
C ASN A 259 -27.64 -13.09 6.46
N VAL A 260 -28.23 -13.46 7.59
CA VAL A 260 -28.25 -12.60 8.80
C VAL A 260 -26.84 -12.24 9.30
N ARG A 261 -25.90 -13.19 9.27
CA ARG A 261 -24.52 -12.97 9.75
C ARG A 261 -23.73 -12.07 8.80
N GLU A 262 -23.78 -12.37 7.51
CA GLU A 262 -23.15 -11.56 6.46
C GLU A 262 -23.67 -10.14 6.49
N LYS A 263 -24.98 -9.96 6.59
CA LYS A 263 -25.63 -8.65 6.63
C LYS A 263 -25.20 -7.85 7.85
N ALA A 264 -25.15 -8.48 9.02
CA ALA A 264 -24.69 -7.80 10.24
C ALA A 264 -23.23 -7.33 10.12
N ALA A 265 -22.34 -8.20 9.65
CA ALA A 265 -20.94 -7.87 9.41
C ALA A 265 -20.78 -6.77 8.35
N TRP A 266 -21.48 -6.88 7.21
CA TRP A 266 -21.46 -5.89 6.13
C TRP A 266 -21.91 -4.52 6.60
N LEU A 267 -23.07 -4.42 7.26
CA LEU A 267 -23.59 -3.14 7.73
C LEU A 267 -22.63 -2.47 8.72
N SER A 268 -22.05 -3.24 9.64
CA SER A 268 -21.04 -2.71 10.57
C SER A 268 -19.74 -2.28 9.88
N PHE A 269 -19.33 -2.96 8.81
CA PHE A 269 -18.21 -2.56 7.97
C PHE A 269 -18.50 -1.25 7.23
N VAL A 270 -19.69 -1.10 6.67
CA VAL A 270 -20.12 0.14 6.02
C VAL A 270 -20.15 1.30 7.02
N ASP A 271 -20.64 1.08 8.25
CA ASP A 271 -20.63 2.08 9.32
C ASP A 271 -19.19 2.57 9.60
N VAL A 272 -18.22 1.65 9.69
CA VAL A 272 -16.80 1.98 9.90
C VAL A 272 -16.22 2.75 8.73
N ILE A 273 -16.52 2.38 7.48
CA ILE A 273 -16.04 3.11 6.31
C ILE A 273 -16.53 4.57 6.33
N GLN A 274 -17.81 4.78 6.65
CA GLN A 274 -18.44 6.09 6.57
C GLN A 274 -18.09 7.00 7.75
N ASN A 275 -17.93 6.44 8.95
CA ASN A 275 -17.84 7.20 10.19
C ASN A 275 -16.46 7.11 10.87
N PHE A 276 -15.53 6.32 10.32
CA PHE A 276 -14.17 6.23 10.82
C PHE A 276 -13.14 6.42 9.71
N LEU A 277 -13.18 5.60 8.65
CA LEU A 277 -12.17 5.62 7.57
C LEU A 277 -12.37 6.74 6.53
N GLY A 278 -13.20 7.74 6.83
CA GLY A 278 -13.47 8.90 5.97
C GLY A 278 -12.77 10.19 6.44
N ASN A 279 -13.25 11.33 5.94
CA ASN A 279 -12.71 12.66 6.28
C ASN A 279 -13.01 13.12 7.70
N ARG A 280 -13.99 12.50 8.37
CA ARG A 280 -14.36 12.82 9.75
C ARG A 280 -14.51 11.54 10.55
N LYS A 281 -13.86 11.52 11.70
CA LYS A 281 -13.98 10.47 12.72
C LYS A 281 -15.17 10.82 13.61
N ALA A 282 -16.19 9.95 13.63
CA ALA A 282 -17.37 10.14 14.47
C ALA A 282 -17.01 9.96 15.95
N PRO A 283 -17.66 10.67 16.90
CA PRO A 283 -17.36 10.54 18.32
C PRO A 283 -17.51 9.10 18.86
N ASN A 284 -18.41 8.30 18.26
CA ASN A 284 -18.68 6.92 18.64
C ASN A 284 -17.90 5.89 17.81
N TYR A 285 -16.84 6.29 17.09
CA TYR A 285 -16.10 5.40 16.18
C TYR A 285 -15.56 4.13 16.87
N GLU A 286 -15.17 4.19 18.14
CA GLU A 286 -14.66 3.01 18.88
C GLU A 286 -15.73 1.92 19.00
N MET A 287 -16.97 2.33 19.26
CA MET A 287 -18.11 1.42 19.29
C MET A 287 -18.38 0.82 17.91
N LEU A 288 -18.28 1.62 16.84
CA LEU A 288 -18.47 1.14 15.46
C LEU A 288 -17.40 0.12 15.07
N VAL A 289 -16.13 0.40 15.37
CA VAL A 289 -15.02 -0.50 15.12
C VAL A 289 -15.19 -1.78 15.95
N SER A 290 -15.53 -1.68 17.23
CA SER A 290 -15.77 -2.85 18.09
C SER A 290 -16.90 -3.74 17.55
N LYS A 291 -18.03 -3.14 17.13
CA LYS A 291 -19.16 -3.85 16.52
C LYS A 291 -18.74 -4.57 15.23
N MET A 292 -17.96 -3.91 14.38
CA MET A 292 -17.44 -4.51 13.15
C MET A 292 -16.51 -5.68 13.43
N LEU A 293 -15.59 -5.53 14.39
CA LEU A 293 -14.66 -6.59 14.78
C LEU A 293 -15.41 -7.82 15.32
N SER A 294 -16.48 -7.62 16.11
CA SER A 294 -17.34 -8.72 16.55
C SER A 294 -18.04 -9.40 15.37
N GLY A 295 -18.61 -8.62 14.45
CA GLY A 295 -19.26 -9.17 13.25
C GLY A 295 -18.31 -9.97 12.37
N PHE A 296 -17.06 -9.51 12.23
CA PHE A 296 -16.03 -10.22 11.47
C PHE A 296 -15.60 -11.52 12.16
N ARG A 297 -15.46 -11.51 13.49
CA ARG A 297 -15.21 -12.71 14.27
C ARG A 297 -16.33 -13.74 14.09
N ASP A 298 -17.59 -13.31 14.21
CA ASP A 298 -18.77 -14.19 14.11
C ASP A 298 -18.98 -14.74 12.69
N LEU A 299 -18.55 -13.98 11.68
CA LEU A 299 -18.52 -14.42 10.28
C LEU A 299 -17.40 -15.45 10.02
N GLY A 300 -16.44 -15.62 10.94
CA GLY A 300 -15.32 -16.53 10.77
C GLY A 300 -14.11 -15.92 10.05
N CYS A 301 -14.00 -14.58 10.01
CA CYS A 301 -12.83 -13.91 9.46
C CYS A 301 -11.58 -14.23 10.30
N ASN A 302 -10.48 -14.55 9.62
CA ASN A 302 -9.16 -14.60 10.27
C ASN A 302 -8.64 -13.18 10.52
N MET A 303 -8.07 -12.93 11.70
CA MET A 303 -7.47 -11.64 12.02
C MET A 303 -6.20 -11.43 11.19
N CYS A 304 -6.24 -10.48 10.25
CA CYS A 304 -5.04 -10.01 9.58
C CYS A 304 -4.40 -8.86 10.37
N ILE A 305 -3.18 -8.48 9.97
CA ILE A 305 -2.46 -7.36 10.59
C ILE A 305 -3.27 -6.06 10.61
N LYS A 306 -4.02 -5.74 9.55
CA LYS A 306 -4.87 -4.54 9.49
C LYS A 306 -6.00 -4.58 10.54
N VAL A 307 -6.60 -5.75 10.75
CA VAL A 307 -7.61 -5.97 11.80
C VAL A 307 -6.97 -5.90 13.19
N HIS A 308 -5.75 -6.43 13.34
CA HIS A 308 -4.99 -6.31 14.59
C HIS A 308 -4.74 -4.84 14.96
N PHE A 309 -4.36 -3.98 14.00
CA PHE A 309 -4.23 -2.53 14.25
C PHE A 309 -5.54 -1.90 14.75
N LEU A 310 -6.68 -2.24 14.13
CA LEU A 310 -7.98 -1.75 14.58
C LEU A 310 -8.37 -2.29 15.96
N TYR A 311 -7.95 -3.52 16.30
CA TYR A 311 -8.27 -4.13 17.58
C TYR A 311 -7.38 -3.63 18.73
N SER A 312 -6.08 -3.50 18.50
CA SER A 312 -5.07 -3.31 19.56
C SER A 312 -4.41 -1.93 19.55
N HIS A 313 -4.49 -1.20 18.43
CA HIS A 313 -3.79 0.06 18.21
C HIS A 313 -4.71 1.14 17.63
N LEU A 314 -5.99 1.10 18.01
CA LEU A 314 -6.99 2.05 17.53
C LEU A 314 -6.65 3.50 17.91
N ASP A 315 -5.94 3.69 19.02
CA ASP A 315 -5.43 4.95 19.55
C ASP A 315 -4.36 5.60 18.65
N LYS A 316 -3.72 4.83 17.75
CA LYS A 316 -2.67 5.33 16.86
C LYS A 316 -3.19 5.97 15.58
N PHE A 317 -4.50 5.88 15.33
CA PHE A 317 -5.09 6.51 14.15
C PHE A 317 -5.31 8.01 14.39
N PRO A 318 -4.87 8.89 13.46
CA PRO A 318 -5.08 10.33 13.57
C PRO A 318 -6.57 10.69 13.56
N GLU A 319 -6.90 11.90 13.98
CA GLU A 319 -8.28 12.39 14.00
C GLU A 319 -8.89 12.50 12.59
N ASN A 320 -8.09 12.93 11.60
CA ASN A 320 -8.51 13.07 10.22
C ASN A 320 -7.83 12.02 9.33
N LEU A 321 -8.50 10.88 9.18
CA LEU A 321 -8.04 9.77 8.35
C LEU A 321 -8.09 10.09 6.85
N GLY A 322 -9.08 10.87 6.41
CA GLY A 322 -9.17 11.32 5.03
C GLY A 322 -7.97 12.16 4.58
N ALA A 323 -7.38 12.97 5.46
CA ALA A 323 -6.19 13.77 5.17
C ALA A 323 -4.91 12.94 4.96
N VAL A 324 -4.89 11.70 5.47
CA VAL A 324 -3.77 10.76 5.33
C VAL A 324 -4.12 9.57 4.44
N SER A 325 -5.19 9.68 3.65
CA SER A 325 -5.62 8.64 2.72
C SER A 325 -4.68 8.57 1.50
N ASP A 326 -4.35 7.36 1.06
CA ASP A 326 -3.49 7.12 -0.10
C ASP A 326 -4.25 7.08 -1.44
N GLU A 327 -5.50 7.59 -1.47
CA GLU A 327 -6.35 7.57 -2.67
C GLU A 327 -5.81 8.43 -3.80
N GLN A 328 -5.19 9.57 -3.46
CA GLN A 328 -4.63 10.51 -4.43
C GLN A 328 -3.46 9.90 -5.18
N GLY A 329 -2.58 9.19 -4.49
CA GLY A 329 -1.46 8.58 -5.18
C GLY A 329 -1.84 7.32 -5.95
N GLU A 330 -2.84 6.54 -5.51
CA GLU A 330 -3.40 5.48 -6.37
C GLU A 330 -4.02 6.04 -7.66
N ARG A 331 -4.63 7.23 -7.60
CA ARG A 331 -5.10 7.94 -8.81
C ARG A 331 -3.93 8.40 -9.67
N PHE A 332 -2.89 8.94 -9.05
CA PHE A 332 -1.66 9.35 -9.76
C PHE A 332 -1.01 8.17 -10.51
N HIS A 333 -1.02 6.96 -9.93
CA HIS A 333 -0.59 5.74 -10.64
C HIS A 333 -1.39 5.49 -11.92
N GLN A 334 -2.70 5.71 -11.91
CA GLN A 334 -3.54 5.54 -13.11
C GLN A 334 -3.25 6.61 -14.17
N ASP A 335 -3.02 7.85 -13.73
CA ASP A 335 -2.64 8.95 -14.61
C ASP A 335 -1.26 8.70 -15.25
N LEU A 336 -0.31 8.17 -14.47
CA LEU A 336 1.01 7.75 -14.97
C LEU A 336 0.92 6.63 -16.01
N ILE A 337 0.12 5.59 -15.77
CA ILE A 337 -0.09 4.51 -16.76
C ILE A 337 -0.63 5.11 -18.06
N THR A 338 -1.63 5.99 -17.96
CA THR A 338 -2.24 6.64 -19.12
C THR A 338 -1.22 7.50 -19.89
N ALA A 339 -0.37 8.23 -19.17
CA ALA A 339 0.70 9.02 -19.76
C ALA A 339 1.75 8.13 -20.43
N GLU A 340 2.19 7.07 -19.77
CA GLU A 340 3.15 6.11 -20.31
C GLU A 340 2.65 5.48 -21.62
N GLU A 341 1.39 5.04 -21.64
CA GLU A 341 0.74 4.53 -22.85
C GLU A 341 0.69 5.57 -23.97
N ARG A 342 0.35 6.83 -23.62
CA ARG A 342 0.26 7.94 -24.57
C ARG A 342 1.62 8.27 -25.19
N TYR A 343 2.67 8.31 -24.39
CA TYR A 343 4.01 8.70 -24.85
C TYR A 343 4.89 7.50 -25.25
N GLN A 344 4.39 6.26 -25.12
CA GLN A 344 5.08 5.02 -25.50
C GLN A 344 6.48 4.92 -24.87
N GLY A 345 6.59 5.30 -23.59
CA GLY A 345 7.86 5.35 -22.86
C GLY A 345 8.84 6.45 -23.31
N ARG A 346 8.42 7.39 -24.17
CA ARG A 346 9.21 8.58 -24.50
C ARG A 346 9.02 9.63 -23.41
N TRP A 347 10.11 10.27 -23.00
CA TRP A 347 10.09 11.35 -22.04
C TRP A 347 10.79 12.58 -22.61
N ASP A 348 10.13 13.74 -22.56
CA ASP A 348 10.70 15.04 -22.92
C ASP A 348 10.29 16.06 -21.84
N ARG A 349 11.16 17.05 -21.59
CA ARG A 349 10.94 18.15 -20.62
C ARG A 349 9.63 18.90 -20.87
N HIS A 350 9.10 18.88 -22.09
CA HIS A 350 7.85 19.53 -22.45
C HIS A 350 6.61 18.72 -22.07
N MET A 351 6.74 17.41 -21.84
CA MET A 351 5.61 16.53 -21.43
C MET A 351 5.13 16.84 -20.01
N MET A 352 5.94 17.51 -19.19
CA MET A 352 5.52 18.03 -17.88
C MET A 352 4.46 19.13 -17.99
N ALA A 353 4.32 19.79 -19.15
CA ALA A 353 3.26 20.77 -19.36
C ALA A 353 1.86 20.12 -19.45
N ASP A 354 1.80 18.82 -19.79
CA ASP A 354 0.54 18.09 -19.94
C ASP A 354 -0.03 17.58 -18.59
N TYR A 355 0.69 17.81 -17.49
CA TYR A 355 0.27 17.49 -16.11
C TYR A 355 -0.36 18.68 -15.36
N CYS A 356 -0.41 19.87 -15.97
CA CYS A 356 -0.91 21.12 -15.37
C CYS A 356 -2.43 21.28 -15.41
#